data_AF-A0A920PEH6-F1
#
_entry.id   AF-A0A920PEH6-F1
#
_cell.length_a   1.000
_cell.length_b   1.000
_cell.length_c   1.000
_cell.angle_alpha   90.00
_cell.angle_beta   90.00
_cell.angle_gamma   90.00
#
_symmetry.space_group_name_H-M   'P 1'
#
loop_
_entity.id
_entity.type
_entity.pdbx_description
1 polymer ?
#
loop_
_entity_poly.entity_id
_entity_poly.type
_entity_poly.pdbx_seq_one_letter_code
_entity_poly.pdbx_strand_id
1 'polypeptide(L)'
;MDVARKLVILAREMGQYIEVEDVEIENLVNKSHQDLSVEDYLKAMADDDEIMQSRYQEANNEGKALCYIAQLNGNGEASVSLKEIDQDINFLD
;
A
#
# COMPACT_ATOMS: atom_id res chain seq x y z
N MET A 1 0.76 -0.51 8.28
CA MET A 1 0.19 -1.34 9.37
C MET A 1 -1.34 -1.19 9.50
N ASP A 2 -1.93 0.01 9.50
CA ASP A 2 -3.38 0.19 9.69
C ASP A 2 -4.23 -0.59 8.67
N VAL A 3 -3.91 -0.45 7.38
CA VAL A 3 -4.60 -1.14 6.28
C VAL A 3 -4.52 -2.66 6.42
N ALA A 4 -3.37 -3.19 6.84
CA ALA A 4 -3.19 -4.63 7.06
C ALA A 4 -4.08 -5.15 8.20
N ARG A 5 -4.22 -4.41 9.31
CA ARG A 5 -5.13 -4.80 10.39
C ARG A 5 -6.59 -4.83 9.93
N LYS A 6 -7.00 -3.84 9.12
CA LYS A 6 -8.34 -3.81 8.52
C LYS A 6 -8.57 -5.00 7.59
N LEU A 7 -7.57 -5.36 6.79
CA LEU A 7 -7.62 -6.53 5.90
C LEU A 7 -7.80 -7.84 6.67
N VAL A 8 -7.03 -8.04 7.75
CA VAL A 8 -7.14 -9.23 8.61
C VAL A 8 -8.53 -9.34 9.23
N ILE A 9 -9.12 -8.23 9.69
CA ILE A 9 -10.49 -8.21 10.21
C ILE A 9 -11.46 -8.68 9.13
N LEU A 10 -11.39 -8.11 7.92
CA LEU A 10 -12.25 -8.50 6.81
C LEU A 10 -12.08 -9.98 6.40
N ALA A 11 -10.85 -10.47 6.35
CA ALA A 11 -10.56 -11.86 6.04
C ALA A 11 -11.24 -12.82 7.03
N ARG A 12 -11.18 -12.50 8.33
CA ARG A 12 -11.81 -13.30 9.38
C ARG A 12 -13.33 -13.31 9.30
N GLU A 13 -13.95 -12.18 8.97
CA GLU A 13 -15.40 -12.11 8.69
C GLU A 13 -15.81 -12.98 7.49
N MET A 14 -14.89 -13.23 6.55
CA MET A 14 -15.08 -14.11 5.40
C MET A 14 -14.70 -15.58 5.68
N GLY A 15 -14.37 -15.93 6.93
CA GLY A 15 -13.97 -17.29 7.33
C GLY A 15 -12.52 -17.64 7.02
N GLN A 16 -11.68 -16.67 6.64
CA GLN A 16 -10.25 -16.82 6.42
C GLN A 16 -9.48 -16.40 7.69
N TYR A 17 -8.82 -17.35 8.35
CA TYR A 17 -8.11 -17.12 9.61
C TYR A 17 -6.63 -16.83 9.37
N ILE A 18 -6.34 -15.60 8.95
CA ILE A 18 -4.97 -15.08 8.77
C ILE A 18 -4.58 -14.17 9.94
N GLU A 19 -3.28 -13.98 10.15
CA GLU A 19 -2.67 -13.00 11.06
C GLU A 19 -2.05 -11.83 10.26
N VAL A 20 -1.61 -10.77 10.96
CA VAL A 20 -1.01 -9.59 10.31
C VAL A 20 0.31 -9.93 9.64
N GLU A 21 1.05 -10.87 10.23
CA GLU A 21 2.33 -11.38 9.74
C GLU A 21 2.19 -12.18 8.43
N ASP A 22 0.98 -12.67 8.12
CA ASP A 22 0.67 -13.37 6.87
C ASP A 22 0.36 -12.40 5.72
N VAL A 23 0.23 -11.10 6.01
CA VAL A 23 -0.05 -10.08 5.00
C VAL A 23 1.24 -9.58 4.37
N GLU A 24 1.37 -9.71 3.04
CA GLU A 24 2.47 -9.10 2.31
C GLU A 24 2.27 -7.57 2.25
N ILE A 25 3.15 -6.81 2.92
CA ILE A 25 3.05 -5.35 2.99
C ILE A 25 4.20 -4.70 2.23
N GLU A 26 3.88 -3.98 1.17
CA GLU A 26 4.80 -3.00 0.59
C GLU A 26 4.89 -1.80 1.54
N ASN A 27 6.07 -1.58 2.12
CA ASN A 27 6.30 -0.44 2.98
C ASN A 27 6.63 0.80 2.14
N LEU A 28 5.88 1.88 2.34
CA LEU A 28 6.13 3.16 1.66
C LEU A 28 7.32 3.92 2.25
N VAL A 29 7.79 3.51 3.43
CA VAL A 29 8.98 4.08 4.06
C VAL A 29 10.18 3.21 3.72
N ASN A 30 11.14 3.82 3.02
CA ASN A 30 12.42 3.21 2.70
C ASN A 30 13.10 2.67 3.95
N LYS A 31 13.77 1.52 3.84
CA LYS A 31 14.39 0.83 4.97
C LYS A 31 15.45 1.68 5.66
N SER A 32 16.18 2.51 4.92
CA SER A 32 17.14 3.48 5.47
C SER A 32 16.49 4.54 6.37
N HIS A 33 15.18 4.78 6.22
CA HIS A 33 14.44 5.84 6.90
C HIS A 33 13.65 5.35 8.10
N GLN A 34 13.51 4.03 8.30
CA GLN A 34 12.62 3.44 9.32
C GLN A 34 13.05 3.72 10.76
N ASP A 35 14.36 3.83 11.00
CA ASP A 35 14.94 4.06 12.34
C ASP A 35 15.29 5.53 12.62
N LEU A 36 14.96 6.45 11.69
CA LEU A 36 15.23 7.86 11.84
C LEU A 36 14.32 8.51 12.89
N SER A 37 14.78 9.62 13.47
CA SER A 37 13.90 10.51 14.21
C SER A 37 12.86 11.11 13.26
N VAL A 38 11.74 11.62 13.80
CA VAL A 38 10.70 12.27 12.96
C VAL A 38 11.28 13.45 12.18
N GLU A 39 12.16 14.24 12.80
CA GLU A 39 12.76 15.39 12.13
C GLU A 39 13.70 14.97 10.99
N ASP A 40 14.51 13.93 11.22
CA ASP A 40 15.44 13.42 10.20
C ASP A 40 14.68 12.70 9.07
N TYR A 41 13.62 11.98 9.40
CA TYR A 41 12.72 11.38 8.41
C TYR A 41 12.12 12.43 7.48
N LEU A 42 11.59 13.53 8.02
CA LEU A 42 11.00 14.61 7.21
C LEU A 42 12.01 15.30 6.30
N LYS A 43 13.31 15.25 6.63
CA LYS A 43 14.38 15.75 5.76
C LYS A 43 14.74 14.72 4.68
N ALA A 44 14.79 13.44 5.04
CA ALA A 44 15.21 12.35 4.15
C ALA A 44 14.11 11.87 3.19
N MET A 45 12.82 12.05 3.53
CA MET A 45 11.71 11.56 2.70
C MET A 45 11.70 12.15 1.27
N ALA A 46 12.28 13.34 1.09
CA ALA A 46 12.42 13.95 -0.23
C ALA A 46 13.29 13.12 -1.19
N ASP A 47 14.16 12.24 -0.66
CA ASP A 47 14.98 11.33 -1.47
C ASP A 47 14.13 10.26 -2.16
N ASP A 48 12.92 9.98 -1.66
CA ASP A 48 11.99 8.99 -2.22
C ASP A 48 11.00 9.63 -3.25
N ASP A 49 11.00 10.96 -3.40
CA ASP A 49 10.03 11.70 -4.23
C ASP A 49 10.13 11.32 -5.71
N GLU A 50 11.34 11.17 -6.26
CA GLU A 50 11.53 10.87 -7.69
C GLU A 50 10.93 9.50 -8.06
N ILE A 51 11.09 8.51 -7.18
CA ILE A 51 10.56 7.16 -7.40
C ILE A 51 9.03 7.17 -7.36
N MET A 52 8.43 7.85 -6.37
CA MET A 52 6.97 7.97 -6.30
C MET A 52 6.39 8.79 -7.44
N GLN A 53 7.05 9.89 -7.83
CA GLN A 53 6.62 10.71 -8.95
C GLN A 53 6.66 9.91 -10.26
N SER A 54 7.69 9.09 -10.46
CA SER A 54 7.79 8.21 -11.64
C SER A 54 6.62 7.22 -11.72
N ARG A 55 6.34 6.50 -10.63
CA ARG A 55 5.20 5.55 -10.56
C ARG A 55 3.85 6.25 -10.75
N TYR A 56 3.69 7.44 -10.18
CA TYR A 56 2.48 8.24 -10.39
C TYR A 56 2.32 8.65 -11.85
N GLN A 57 3.39 9.12 -12.49
CA GLN A 57 3.37 9.51 -13.90
C GLN A 57 3.06 8.32 -14.81
N GLU A 58 3.64 7.14 -14.55
CA GLU A 58 3.35 5.91 -15.28
C GLU A 58 1.86 5.57 -15.22
N ALA A 59 1.29 5.50 -14.01
CA ALA A 59 -0.13 5.25 -13.81
C ALA A 59 -1.00 6.29 -14.53
N ASN A 60 -0.67 7.57 -14.37
CA ASN A 60 -1.45 8.67 -14.95
C ASN A 60 -1.39 8.70 -16.48
N ASN A 61 -0.25 8.33 -17.08
CA ASN A 61 -0.11 8.23 -18.54
C ASN A 61 -0.98 7.10 -19.13
N GLU A 62 -1.28 6.08 -18.33
CA GLU A 62 -2.22 5.01 -18.69
C GLU A 62 -3.68 5.33 -18.32
N GLY A 63 -3.98 6.54 -17.83
CA GLY A 63 -5.32 6.92 -17.39
C GLY A 63 -5.76 6.20 -16.12
N LYS A 64 -4.82 5.76 -15.29
CA LYS A 64 -5.04 5.07 -14.02
C LYS A 64 -4.74 5.97 -12.84
N ALA A 65 -5.22 5.59 -11.66
CA ALA A 65 -4.84 6.16 -10.39
C ALA A 65 -3.85 5.24 -9.67
N LEU A 66 -2.88 5.82 -8.96
CA LEU A 66 -1.97 5.08 -8.10
C LEU A 66 -2.51 5.08 -6.66
N CYS A 67 -2.92 3.91 -6.16
CA CYS A 67 -3.61 3.77 -4.88
C CYS A 67 -2.95 2.72 -3.98
N TYR A 68 -2.85 3.02 -2.68
CA TYR A 68 -2.37 2.06 -1.69
C TYR A 68 -3.54 1.21 -1.18
N ILE A 69 -3.69 0.00 -1.72
CA ILE A 69 -4.88 -0.82 -1.53
C ILE A 69 -4.58 -2.13 -0.79
N ALA A 70 -5.59 -2.61 -0.06
CA ALA A 70 -5.62 -3.95 0.51
C ALA A 70 -6.26 -4.93 -0.47
N GLN A 71 -5.68 -6.10 -0.66
CA GLN A 71 -6.21 -7.16 -1.50
C GLN A 71 -6.25 -8.48 -0.72
N LEU A 72 -7.37 -9.19 -0.83
CA LEU A 72 -7.56 -10.54 -0.31
C LEU A 72 -8.18 -11.38 -1.41
N ASN A 73 -7.62 -12.55 -1.69
CA ASN A 73 -8.22 -13.49 -2.64
C ASN A 73 -8.88 -14.68 -1.95
N GLY A 74 -9.58 -15.51 -2.73
CA GLY A 74 -10.32 -16.67 -2.22
C GLY A 74 -9.45 -17.78 -1.60
N ASN A 75 -8.14 -17.75 -1.82
CA ASN A 75 -7.18 -18.68 -1.23
C ASN A 75 -6.64 -18.18 0.12
N GLY A 76 -7.04 -16.99 0.56
CA GLY A 76 -6.54 -16.36 1.78
C GLY A 76 -5.23 -15.58 1.58
N GLU A 77 -4.74 -15.41 0.35
CA GLU A 77 -3.56 -14.59 0.08
C GLU A 77 -3.92 -13.12 0.25
N ALA A 78 -3.19 -12.44 1.13
CA ALA A 78 -3.46 -11.08 1.58
C ALA A 78 -2.27 -10.17 1.31
N SER A 79 -2.50 -9.01 0.69
CA SER A 79 -1.44 -8.03 0.47
C SER A 79 -1.94 -6.59 0.64
N VAL A 80 -0.99 -5.69 0.94
CA VAL A 80 -1.19 -4.24 0.96
C VAL A 80 -0.06 -3.60 0.16
N SER A 81 -0.40 -2.96 -0.95
CA SER A 81 0.60 -2.40 -1.87
C SER A 81 0.07 -1.25 -2.72
N LEU A 82 0.99 -0.49 -3.32
CA LEU A 82 0.66 0.49 -4.35
C LEU A 82 0.25 -0.24 -5.62
N LYS A 83 -0.95 0.06 -6.11
CA LYS A 83 -1.52 -0.51 -7.31
C LYS A 83 -2.02 0.59 -8.23
N GLU A 84 -1.87 0.34 -9.51
CA GLU A 84 -2.51 1.13 -10.54
C GLU A 84 -3.92 0.59 -10.75
N ILE A 85 -4.92 1.45 -10.60
CA ILE A 85 -6.32 1.09 -10.76
C ILE A 85 -6.96 1.98 -11.81
N ASP A 86 -7.86 1.42 -12.62
CA ASP A 86 -8.61 2.22 -13.58
C ASP A 86 -9.42 3.29 -12.83
N GLN A 87 -9.42 4.52 -13.36
CA GLN A 87 -10.07 5.66 -12.70
C GLN A 87 -11.60 5.48 -12.54
N ASP A 88 -12.19 4.58 -13.33
CA ASP A 88 -13.63 4.26 -13.30
C ASP A 88 -14.01 3.25 -12.19
N ILE A 89 -13.04 2.64 -11.51
CA ILE A 89 -13.34 1.82 -10.33
C ILE A 89 -13.73 2.81 -9.22
N ASN A 90 -15.01 2.83 -8.82
CA ASN A 90 -15.60 3.61 -7.71
C ASN A 90 -14.89 3.37 -6.36
N PHE A 91 -13.64 3.78 -6.25
CA PHE A 91 -12.80 3.72 -5.05
C PHE A 91 -12.54 5.12 -4.48
N LEU A 92 -12.86 6.17 -5.25
CA LEU A 92 -12.57 7.58 -4.94
C LEU A 92 -13.83 8.43 -4.62
N ASP A 93 -15.01 7.80 -4.54
CA ASP A 93 -16.27 8.42 -4.10
C ASP A 93 -16.61 8.11 -2.63
#